data_AF-A0A830C841-F1
#
_entry.id   AF-A0A830C841-F1
#
_cell.length_a   1.000
_cell.length_b   1.000
_cell.length_c   1.000
_cell.angle_alpha   90.00
_cell.angle_beta   90.00
_cell.angle_gamma   90.00
#
_symmetry.space_group_name_H-M   'P 1'
#
loop_
_entity.id
_entity.type
_entity.pdbx_description
1 polymer ?
#
loop_
_entity_poly.entity_id
_entity_poly.type
_entity_poly.pdbx_seq_one_letter_code
_entity_poly.pdbx_strand_id
1 'polypeptide(L)'
;NSFFGHFFVEKLAHRPYLSFGQCPQKEGICLCVSKRTPKKPNSALRKIAKVQLSNKHDIFAHIPGEGHNSHEHSKVLIRGGRVKVIV
;
A
#
# COMPACT_ATOMS: atom_id res chain seq x y z
N ASN A 1 24.62 -8.12 -0.99
CA ASN A 1 24.08 -7.05 -1.86
C ASN A 1 22.77 -7.50 -2.45
N SER A 2 21.69 -6.72 -2.29
CA SER A 2 20.31 -6.95 -2.81
C SER A 2 19.26 -7.56 -1.88
N PHE A 3 19.34 -7.33 -0.57
CA PHE A 3 18.24 -7.53 0.39
C PHE A 3 17.56 -6.19 0.75
N PHE A 4 17.40 -5.28 -0.22
CA PHE A 4 16.57 -4.10 0.01
C PHE A 4 15.11 -4.58 0.08
N GLY A 5 14.61 -4.68 1.31
CA GLY A 5 13.51 -5.52 1.71
C GLY A 5 12.24 -5.34 0.89
N HIS A 6 11.53 -6.45 0.68
CA HIS A 6 10.13 -6.40 0.26
C HIS A 6 9.35 -5.62 1.33
N PHE A 7 9.02 -4.37 1.01
CA PHE A 7 8.25 -3.55 1.93
C PHE A 7 6.80 -3.98 1.90
N PHE A 8 6.28 -4.24 3.09
CA PHE A 8 4.93 -4.72 3.27
C PHE A 8 3.97 -3.54 3.36
N VAL A 9 3.02 -3.45 2.43
CA VAL A 9 2.01 -2.38 2.41
C VAL A 9 0.60 -2.98 2.50
N GLU A 10 -0.31 -2.27 3.16
CA GLU A 10 -1.67 -2.75 3.42
C GLU A 10 -2.68 -2.07 2.50
N LYS A 11 -3.57 -2.83 1.87
CA LYS A 11 -4.58 -2.29 0.98
C LYS A 11 -5.61 -1.41 1.72
N LEU A 12 -6.03 -0.31 1.09
CA LEU A 12 -7.04 0.62 1.64
C LEU A 12 -8.50 0.29 1.28
N ALA A 13 -8.75 -0.53 0.25
CA ALA A 13 -10.09 -0.64 -0.34
C ALA A 13 -11.06 -1.62 0.37
N HIS A 14 -12.36 -1.34 0.25
CA HIS A 14 -13.47 -2.09 0.84
C HIS A 14 -13.62 -3.55 0.37
N ARG A 15 -13.07 -3.92 -0.80
CA ARG A 15 -13.08 -5.29 -1.31
C ARG A 15 -11.64 -5.85 -1.33
N PRO A 16 -11.15 -6.42 -0.22
CA PRO A 16 -9.76 -6.90 -0.15
C PRO A 16 -9.51 -8.02 -1.16
N TYR A 17 -10.45 -8.94 -1.38
CA TYR A 17 -10.23 -10.19 -2.12
C TYR A 17 -10.22 -10.10 -3.65
N LEU A 18 -10.94 -9.14 -4.25
CA LEU A 18 -11.17 -9.17 -5.70
C LEU A 18 -9.88 -9.01 -6.52
N SER A 19 -8.93 -8.22 -6.03
CA SER A 19 -7.67 -7.97 -6.75
C SER A 19 -6.59 -9.03 -6.48
N PHE A 20 -6.78 -9.89 -5.49
CA PHE A 20 -5.76 -10.85 -5.03
C PHE A 20 -5.97 -12.28 -5.55
N GLY A 21 -7.16 -12.66 -6.03
CA GLY A 21 -7.38 -13.94 -6.72
C GLY A 21 -6.85 -15.16 -5.94
N GLN A 22 -7.29 -15.32 -4.69
CA GLN A 22 -6.85 -16.37 -3.74
C GLN A 22 -5.37 -16.31 -3.29
N CYS A 23 -4.56 -15.38 -3.78
CA CYS A 23 -3.20 -15.17 -3.26
C CYS A 23 -3.23 -14.36 -1.95
N PRO A 24 -2.51 -14.77 -0.88
CA PRO A 24 -2.47 -14.02 0.37
C PRO A 24 -1.76 -12.66 0.25
N GLN A 25 -0.78 -12.58 -0.66
CA GLN A 25 0.08 -11.42 -0.91
C GLN A 25 0.33 -11.31 -2.42
N LYS A 26 0.54 -10.10 -2.93
CA LYS A 26 0.91 -9.83 -4.33
C LYS A 26 1.98 -8.78 -4.40
N GLU A 27 2.83 -8.91 -5.41
CA GLU A 27 3.85 -7.92 -5.72
C GLU A 27 3.27 -6.79 -6.59
N GLY A 28 3.82 -5.60 -6.39
CA GLY A 28 3.53 -4.43 -7.20
C GLY A 28 4.67 -3.42 -7.15
N ILE A 29 4.55 -2.38 -7.98
CA ILE A 29 5.48 -1.27 -8.07
C ILE A 29 4.80 -0.01 -7.54
N CYS A 30 5.46 0.71 -6.64
CA CYS A 30 5.01 2.03 -6.19
C CYS A 30 5.13 3.04 -7.34
N LEU A 31 4.01 3.62 -7.78
CA LEU A 31 3.99 4.69 -8.76
C LEU A 31 4.22 6.06 -8.13
N CYS A 32 3.63 6.28 -6.94
CA CYS A 32 3.74 7.56 -6.24
C CYS A 32 3.49 7.36 -4.74
N VAL A 33 4.20 8.10 -3.90
CA VAL A 33 3.99 8.11 -2.44
C VAL A 33 3.53 9.49 -2.01
N SER A 34 2.34 9.57 -1.43
CA SER A 34 1.72 10.81 -0.97
C SER A 34 1.23 10.68 0.47
N LYS A 35 1.11 11.79 1.19
CA LYS A 35 0.50 11.82 2.52
C LYS A 35 -0.93 12.32 2.40
N ARG A 36 -1.89 11.63 3.01
CA ARG A 36 -3.29 12.11 3.08
C ARG A 36 -3.78 12.11 4.52
N THR A 37 -4.68 13.06 4.79
CA THR A 37 -5.43 13.11 6.05
C THR A 37 -6.59 12.11 5.99
N PRO A 38 -6.81 11.32 7.06
CA PRO A 38 -7.95 10.41 7.16
C PRO A 38 -9.27 11.18 7.30
N LYS A 39 -10.40 10.45 7.21
CA LYS A 39 -11.70 11.01 7.59
C LYS A 39 -11.66 11.52 9.04
N LYS A 40 -12.31 12.67 9.27
CA LYS A 40 -12.68 13.17 10.61
C LYS A 40 -13.33 12.00 11.37
N PRO A 41 -12.94 11.65 12.61
CA PRO A 41 -12.39 12.46 13.71
C PRO A 41 -10.86 12.52 13.82
N ASN A 42 -10.13 11.82 12.96
CA ASN A 42 -8.67 11.73 13.08
C ASN A 42 -7.98 12.80 12.20
N SER A 43 -6.87 13.37 12.68
CA SER A 43 -6.11 14.42 11.97
C SER A 43 -4.69 14.00 11.54
N ALA A 44 -4.24 12.82 11.98
CA ALA A 44 -2.87 12.36 11.72
C ALA A 44 -2.60 12.12 10.23
N LEU A 45 -1.48 12.64 9.71
CA LEU A 45 -1.03 12.39 8.34
C LEU A 45 -0.62 10.93 8.17
N ARG A 46 -1.19 10.25 7.18
CA ARG A 46 -0.84 8.86 6.83
C ARG A 46 -0.15 8.82 5.48
N LYS A 47 0.96 8.07 5.39
CA LYS A 47 1.65 7.82 4.12
C LYS A 47 0.86 6.77 3.33
N ILE A 48 0.61 7.08 2.06
CA ILE A 48 -0.14 6.25 1.13
C ILE A 48 0.69 6.11 -0.14
N ALA A 49 0.87 4.89 -0.61
CA ALA A 49 1.42 4.60 -1.93
C ALA A 49 0.29 4.31 -2.92
N LYS A 50 0.40 4.89 -4.11
CA LYS A 50 -0.26 4.36 -5.30
C LYS A 50 0.62 3.23 -5.82
N VAL A 51 0.07 2.02 -5.90
CA VAL A 51 0.80 0.82 -6.31
C VAL A 51 0.12 0.19 -7.50
N GLN A 52 0.90 -0.11 -8.53
CA GLN A 52 0.47 -0.92 -9.66
C GLN A 52 0.82 -2.37 -9.38
N LEU A 53 -0.20 -3.21 -9.27
CA LEU A 53 -0.05 -4.65 -9.12
C LEU A 53 0.40 -5.29 -10.44
N SER A 54 1.00 -6.47 -10.35
CA SER A 54 1.36 -7.28 -11.53
C SER A 54 0.18 -7.61 -12.46
N ASN A 55 -1.06 -7.58 -11.95
CA ASN A 55 -2.28 -7.73 -12.74
C ASN A 55 -2.79 -6.42 -13.37
N LYS A 56 -1.91 -5.41 -13.51
CA LYS A 56 -2.20 -4.08 -14.09
C LYS A 56 -3.32 -3.32 -13.38
N HIS A 57 -3.58 -3.65 -12.12
CA HIS A 57 -4.58 -2.97 -11.30
C HIS A 57 -3.90 -1.96 -10.39
N ASP A 58 -4.35 -0.71 -10.48
CA ASP A 58 -3.89 0.37 -9.61
C ASP A 58 -4.67 0.33 -8.29
N ILE A 59 -3.94 0.30 -7.18
CA ILE A 59 -4.51 0.34 -5.84
C ILE A 59 -3.83 1.40 -4.98
N PHE A 60 -4.55 1.91 -3.99
CA PHE A 60 -3.96 2.69 -2.91
C PHE A 60 -3.66 1.77 -1.71
N ALA A 61 -2.43 1.83 -1.23
CA ALA A 61 -1.95 1.07 -0.09
C ALA A 61 -1.39 2.00 0.98
N HIS A 62 -1.67 1.69 2.24
CA HIS A 62 -1.06 2.33 3.40
C HIS A 62 0.33 1.74 3.64
N ILE A 63 1.27 2.62 3.96
CA ILE A 63 2.62 2.23 4.36
C ILE A 63 2.68 2.24 5.90
N PRO A 64 2.76 1.08 6.57
CA PRO A 64 2.96 1.02 8.01
C PRO A 64 4.41 1.36 8.40
N GLY A 65 4.59 2.02 9.54
CA GLY A 65 5.90 2.31 10.14
C GLY A 65 6.40 3.76 9.99
N GLU A 66 7.17 4.21 10.97
CA GLU A 66 7.90 5.47 10.97
C GLU A 66 9.27 5.27 10.31
N GLY A 67 9.77 6.23 9.52
CA GLY A 67 11.10 6.13 8.88
C GLY A 67 11.17 5.36 7.55
N HIS A 68 10.04 4.94 6.99
CA HIS A 68 10.06 4.24 5.71
C HIS A 68 10.45 5.13 4.51
N ASN A 69 11.37 4.64 3.69
CA ASN A 69 12.03 5.32 2.56
C ASN A 69 11.57 4.81 1.18
N SER A 70 10.32 4.31 1.04
CA SER A 70 9.85 3.91 -0.29
C SER A 70 9.78 5.13 -1.19
N HIS A 71 10.63 5.06 -2.21
CA HIS A 71 10.66 5.98 -3.32
C HIS A 71 9.73 5.48 -4.42
N GLU A 72 9.53 6.31 -5.42
CA GLU A 72 8.90 5.91 -6.67
C GLU A 72 9.66 4.72 -7.29
N HIS A 73 8.92 3.85 -7.98
CA HIS A 73 9.40 2.62 -8.62
C HIS A 73 9.98 1.55 -7.70
N SER A 74 9.83 1.69 -6.38
CA SER A 74 10.19 0.62 -5.44
C SER A 74 9.25 -0.57 -5.59
N LYS A 75 9.80 -1.79 -5.54
CA LYS A 75 9.01 -3.02 -5.47
C LYS A 75 8.46 -3.19 -4.06
N VAL A 76 7.17 -3.50 -3.97
CA VAL A 76 6.47 -3.69 -2.70
C VAL A 76 5.63 -4.96 -2.73
N LEU A 77 5.47 -5.55 -1.55
CA LEU A 77 4.62 -6.70 -1.34
C LEU A 77 3.35 -6.23 -0.62
N ILE A 78 2.21 -6.39 -1.27
CA ILE A 78 0.92 -5.95 -0.73
C ILE A 78 0.21 -7.15 -0.14
N ARG A 79 -0.34 -6.99 1.05
CA ARG A 79 -1.26 -7.96 1.66
C ARG A 79 -2.69 -7.49 1.57
N GLY A 80 -3.59 -8.45 1.41
CA GLY A 80 -5.01 -8.23 1.63
C GLY A 80 -5.26 -7.79 3.08
N GLY A 81 -5.81 -6.59 3.24
CA GLY A 81 -6.16 -6.01 4.52
C GLY A 81 -7.13 -4.86 4.31
N ARG A 82 -7.76 -4.40 5.39
CA ARG A 82 -8.61 -3.21 5.37
C ARG A 82 -8.10 -2.24 6.42
N VAL A 83 -7.48 -1.16 5.99
CA VAL A 83 -7.20 -0.05 6.88
C VAL A 83 -8.47 0.81 7.00
N LYS A 84 -9.17 0.66 8.12
CA LYS A 84 -10.49 1.27 8.39
C LYS A 84 -10.46 2.80 8.46
N VAL A 85 -9.29 3.43 8.48
CA VAL A 85 -9.13 4.84 8.90
C VAL A 85 -8.93 5.82 7.75
N ILE A 86 -8.50 5.37 6.56
CA ILE A 86 -7.88 6.27 5.56
C ILE A 86 -8.84 6.72 4.46
N VAL A 87 -10.11 6.30 4.50
CA VAL A 87 -11.10 6.76 3.52
C VAL A 87 -12.41 7.12 4.12
#